data_AF-A0A522Q7I4-F1
#
_entry.id   AF-A0A522Q7I4-F1
#
_cell.length_a   1.000
_cell.length_b   1.000
_cell.length_c   1.000
_cell.angle_alpha   90.00
_cell.angle_beta   90.00
_cell.angle_gamma   90.00
#
_symmetry.space_group_name_H-M   'P 1'
#
loop_
_entity.id
_entity.type
_entity.pdbx_description
1 polymer ?
#
loop_
_entity_poly.entity_id
_entity_poly.type
_entity_poly.pdbx_seq_one_letter_code
_entity_poly.pdbx_strand_id
1 'polypeptide(L)'
;MKSTIKSVALAVAVVVPAISFAQPSNAPLTHTQVREQLIQLERAGYNPARKDNMYPADIQAAEARVAAKSEATGAASTGVG
;
A
#
# COMPACT_ATOMS: atom_id res chain seq x y z
N MET A 1 20.69 38.04 39.05
CA MET A 1 20.72 37.05 37.95
C MET A 1 19.30 36.83 37.46
N LYS A 2 18.94 37.34 36.27
CA LYS A 2 17.61 37.17 35.66
C LYS A 2 17.85 36.70 34.23
N SER A 3 17.64 35.40 34.02
CA SER A 3 17.95 34.71 32.77
C SER A 3 16.96 35.11 31.68
N THR A 4 17.43 35.85 30.67
CA THR A 4 16.70 36.15 29.43
C THR A 4 16.81 34.96 28.48
N ILE A 5 16.25 33.82 28.88
CA ILE A 5 16.05 32.65 28.02
C ILE A 5 14.53 32.47 27.87
N LYS A 6 13.92 33.37 27.10
CA LYS A 6 12.59 33.16 26.50
C LYS A 6 12.62 33.54 25.02
N SER A 7 13.78 33.38 24.40
CA SER A 7 13.95 33.34 22.96
C SER A 7 13.43 32.01 22.45
N VAL A 8 12.53 32.09 21.47
CA VAL A 8 11.95 30.97 20.70
C VAL A 8 10.84 30.20 21.44
N ALA A 9 9.73 30.89 21.72
CA ALA A 9 8.43 30.22 21.72
C ALA A 9 8.14 29.84 20.25
N LEU A 10 8.39 28.57 19.96
CA LEU A 10 8.27 27.89 18.68
C LEU A 10 6.91 28.17 18.01
N ALA A 11 6.90 29.12 17.08
CA ALA A 11 5.78 29.39 16.20
C ALA A 11 5.72 28.34 15.08
N VAL A 12 5.26 27.11 15.36
CA VAL A 12 4.83 26.15 14.33
C VAL A 12 3.82 25.16 14.92
N ALA A 13 2.53 25.47 14.87
CA ALA A 13 1.47 24.49 15.18
C ALA A 13 0.25 24.63 14.27
N VAL A 14 0.45 25.08 13.03
CA VAL A 14 -0.60 25.03 11.99
C VAL A 14 0.03 24.60 10.68
N VAL A 15 0.22 23.29 10.53
CA VAL A 15 -0.10 22.58 9.28
C VAL A 15 -0.39 21.13 9.71
N VAL A 16 -1.63 20.81 10.05
CA VAL A 16 -2.08 19.43 9.82
C VAL A 16 -2.31 19.38 8.31
N PRO A 17 -1.50 18.65 7.53
CA PRO A 17 -1.87 18.39 6.16
C PRO A 17 -3.12 17.51 6.25
N ALA A 18 -4.30 18.10 6.10
CA ALA A 18 -5.53 17.38 5.81
C ALA A 18 -5.44 16.88 4.37
N ILE A 19 -4.50 15.96 4.12
CA ILE A 19 -4.42 15.26 2.84
C ILE A 19 -5.50 14.19 2.86
N SER A 20 -6.74 14.65 2.78
CA SER A 20 -7.87 13.81 2.41
C SER A 20 -7.68 13.51 0.93
N PHE A 21 -6.85 12.51 0.63
CA PHE A 21 -6.56 12.09 -0.72
C PHE A 21 -7.83 11.51 -1.35
N ALA A 22 -8.56 12.36 -2.08
CA ALA A 22 -9.50 11.95 -3.12
C ALA A 22 -9.09 12.50 -4.49
N GLN A 23 -7.86 13.02 -4.62
CA GLN A 23 -7.32 13.39 -5.93
C GLN A 23 -7.06 12.09 -6.69
N PRO A 24 -7.70 11.85 -7.85
CA PRO A 24 -7.45 10.69 -8.68
C PRO A 24 -6.11 10.88 -9.39
N SER A 25 -5.00 10.84 -8.64
CA SER A 25 -3.65 10.75 -9.21
C SER A 25 -3.41 9.39 -9.85
N ASN A 26 -4.24 8.39 -9.49
CA ASN A 26 -4.27 7.08 -10.11
C ASN A 26 -5.46 7.03 -11.07
N ALA A 27 -5.20 6.70 -12.34
CA ALA A 27 -6.27 6.40 -13.29
C ALA A 27 -7.23 5.37 -12.67
N PRO A 28 -8.56 5.51 -12.86
CA PRO A 28 -9.51 4.52 -12.37
C PRO A 28 -9.13 3.13 -12.85
N LEU A 29 -9.10 2.15 -11.95
CA LEU A 29 -8.89 0.77 -12.34
C LEU A 29 -10.05 0.32 -13.22
N THR A 30 -9.71 -0.39 -14.31
CA THR A 30 -10.73 -1.01 -15.15
C THR A 30 -11.30 -2.25 -14.45
N HIS A 31 -12.57 -2.59 -14.72
CA HIS A 31 -13.16 -3.83 -14.21
C HIS A 31 -12.34 -5.07 -14.59
N THR A 32 -11.70 -5.05 -15.76
CA THR A 32 -10.81 -6.12 -16.22
C THR A 32 -9.58 -6.25 -15.32
N GLN A 33 -8.91 -5.14 -15.01
CA GLN A 33 -7.75 -5.14 -14.11
C GLN A 33 -8.10 -5.62 -12.70
N VAL A 34 -9.24 -5.21 -12.15
CA VAL A 34 -9.67 -5.68 -10.82
C VAL A 34 -9.92 -7.19 -10.83
N ARG A 35 -10.57 -7.71 -11.88
CA ARG A 35 -10.78 -9.16 -12.03
C ARG A 35 -9.45 -9.91 -12.13
N GLU A 36 -8.50 -9.40 -12.89
CA GLU A 36 -7.17 -10.02 -13.01
C GLU A 36 -6.44 -10.05 -11.66
N GLN A 37 -6.51 -8.98 -10.88
CA GLN A 37 -5.93 -8.92 -9.53
C GLN A 37 -6.57 -9.97 -8.60
N LEU A 38 -7.90 -10.10 -8.62
CA LEU A 38 -8.60 -11.11 -7.82
C LEU A 38 -8.18 -12.53 -8.20
N ILE A 39 -8.08 -12.83 -9.49
CA ILE A 39 -7.60 -14.14 -9.98
C ILE A 39 -6.16 -14.40 -9.49
N GLN A 40 -5.29 -13.38 -9.50
CA GLN A 40 -3.92 -13.53 -9.00
C GLN A 40 -3.88 -13.82 -7.50
N LEU A 41 -4.69 -13.13 -6.71
CA LEU A 41 -4.81 -13.37 -5.27
C LEU A 41 -5.38 -14.78 -4.98
N GLU A 42 -6.41 -15.20 -5.72
CA GLU A 42 -6.97 -16.55 -5.60
C GLU A 42 -5.95 -17.64 -5.94
N ARG A 43 -5.17 -17.45 -7.01
CA ARG A 43 -4.04 -18.33 -7.37
C ARG A 43 -2.93 -18.31 -6.33
N ALA A 44 -2.75 -17.18 -5.64
CA ALA A 44 -1.88 -17.08 -4.49
C ALA A 44 -2.49 -17.73 -3.24
N GLY A 45 -3.73 -18.20 -3.25
CA GLY A 45 -4.36 -18.93 -2.14
C GLY A 45 -5.25 -18.08 -1.25
N TYR A 46 -5.62 -16.86 -1.67
CA TYR A 46 -6.69 -16.09 -1.05
C TYR A 46 -8.05 -16.69 -1.39
N ASN A 47 -8.98 -16.74 -0.43
CA ASN A 47 -10.36 -17.17 -0.68
C ASN A 47 -11.33 -16.10 -0.15
N PRO A 48 -11.90 -15.25 -1.02
CA PRO A 48 -12.83 -14.19 -0.59
C PRO A 48 -14.18 -14.72 -0.11
N ALA A 49 -14.55 -15.96 -0.45
CA ALA A 49 -15.78 -16.59 0.03
C ALA A 49 -15.61 -17.21 1.42
N ARG A 50 -14.38 -17.26 1.95
CA ARG A 50 -14.10 -17.78 3.29
C ARG A 50 -14.68 -16.80 4.31
N LYS A 51 -15.58 -17.31 5.15
CA LYS A 51 -16.18 -16.57 6.26
C LYS A 51 -15.36 -16.79 7.52
N ASP A 52 -14.21 -16.14 7.59
CA ASP A 52 -13.40 -16.09 8.81
C ASP A 52 -13.09 -14.65 9.21
N ASN A 53 -12.52 -14.48 10.40
CA ASN A 53 -12.11 -13.18 10.92
C ASN A 53 -10.63 -12.90 10.64
N MET A 54 -10.01 -13.60 9.68
CA MET A 54 -8.59 -13.45 9.35
C MET A 54 -8.35 -12.27 8.42
N TYR A 55 -9.39 -11.54 8.00
CA TYR A 55 -9.22 -10.27 7.33
C TYR A 55 -8.62 -9.23 8.30
N PRO A 56 -7.54 -8.51 7.91
CA PRO A 56 -6.91 -8.47 6.59
C PRO A 56 -5.65 -9.37 6.41
N ALA A 57 -5.26 -10.17 7.40
CA ALA A 57 -4.04 -10.99 7.35
C ALA A 57 -3.99 -11.93 6.12
N ASP A 58 -5.10 -12.60 5.80
CA ASP A 58 -5.16 -13.55 4.67
C ASP A 58 -4.94 -12.89 3.30
N ILE A 59 -5.48 -11.69 3.10
CA ILE A 59 -5.29 -10.96 1.84
C ILE A 59 -3.86 -10.42 1.73
N GLN A 60 -3.28 -9.91 2.83
CA GLN A 60 -1.89 -9.44 2.85
C GLN A 60 -0.89 -10.57 2.59
N ALA A 61 -1.12 -11.76 3.14
CA ALA A 61 -0.28 -12.93 2.88
C ALA A 61 -0.37 -13.39 1.42
N ALA A 62 -1.52 -13.23 0.77
CA ALA A 62 -1.65 -13.50 -0.66
C ALA A 62 -0.95 -12.43 -1.51
N GLU A 63 -1.08 -11.15 -1.17
CA GLU A 63 -0.38 -10.04 -1.83
C GLU A 63 1.14 -10.21 -1.78
N ALA A 64 1.69 -10.58 -0.62
CA ALA A 64 3.12 -10.84 -0.46
C ALA A 64 3.61 -11.97 -1.38
N ARG A 65 2.81 -13.03 -1.56
CA ARG A 65 3.11 -14.13 -2.48
C ARG A 65 3.05 -13.69 -3.95
N VAL A 66 2.10 -12.83 -4.32
CA VAL A 66 2.01 -12.24 -5.67
C VAL A 66 3.23 -11.35 -5.93
N ALA A 67 3.60 -10.48 -4.99
CA ALA A 67 4.76 -9.61 -5.11
C ALA A 67 6.06 -10.41 -5.32
N ALA A 68 6.31 -11.43 -4.49
CA ALA A 68 7.47 -12.30 -4.62
C ALA A 68 7.53 -13.02 -5.99
N LYS A 69 6.38 -13.42 -6.54
CA LYS A 69 6.29 -14.04 -7.86
C LYS A 69 6.58 -13.05 -8.99
N SER A 70 6.10 -11.81 -8.86
CA SER A 70 6.35 -10.73 -9.82
C SER A 70 7.84 -10.35 -9.85
N GLU A 71 8.49 -10.29 -8.68
CA GLU A 71 9.94 -10.05 -8.58
C GLU A 71 10.76 -11.19 -9.23
N ALA A 72 10.39 -12.45 -8.97
CA ALA A 72 11.06 -13.60 -9.61
C ALA A 72 10.91 -13.58 -11.14
N THR A 73 9.76 -13.14 -11.66
CA THR A 73 9.51 -13.01 -13.09
C THR A 73 10.29 -11.84 -13.71
N GLY A 74 10.38 -10.71 -13.00
CA GLY A 74 11.17 -9.54 -13.43
C GLY A 74 12.68 -9.76 -13.37
N ALA A 75 13.17 -10.55 -12.40
CA ALA A 75 14.56 -10.97 -12.33
C ALA A 75 14.93 -11.89 -13.51
N ALA A 76 14.03 -12.80 -13.90
CA ALA A 76 14.22 -13.68 -15.05
C ALA A 76 14.23 -12.92 -16.39
N SER A 77 13.47 -11.82 -16.54
CA SER A 77 13.48 -11.00 -17.77
C SER A 77 14.70 -10.10 -17.90
N THR A 78 15.41 -9.81 -16.80
CA THR A 78 16.58 -8.91 -16.80
C THR A 78 17.91 -9.67 -16.98
N GLY A 79 17.87 -11.02 -16.99
CA GLY A 79 19.06 -11.89 -17.10
C GLY A 79 19.34 -12.46 -18.50
N VAL A 80 18.62 -12.03 -19.53
CA VAL A 80 18.86 -12.41 -20.93
C VAL A 80 19.18 -11.15 -21.74
N GLY A 81 20.46 -10.80 -21.73
CA GLY A 81 21.08 -9.74 -22.53
C GLY A 81 22.57 -10.03 -22.67
#